data_AF-M5U9C3-F1
#
_entry.id   AF-M5U9C3-F1
#
_cell.length_a   1.000
_cell.length_b   1.000
_cell.length_c   1.000
_cell.angle_alpha   90.00
_cell.angle_beta   90.00
_cell.angle_gamma   90.00
#
_symmetry.space_group_name_H-M   'P 1'
#
loop_
_entity.id
_entity.type
_entity.pdbx_description
1 polymer ?
#
loop_
_entity_poly.entity_id
_entity_poly.type
_entity_poly.pdbx_seq_one_letter_code
_entity_poly.pdbx_strand_id
1 'polypeptide(L)'
;MPAFYAIALLVAFYALIAAEILIPSGGILGLTAAVVGVTSIIIGCTYSITMGMTLLLVYLITTPIVFAILIRLWPTTRIGRQMLNRDTLQSDTTLPPATTLDGTPLIELVGRIGVAMSNLLPSGQVKVDGHKTDAVSTGLPIDAGTHVMVVRVNAGKLQVRQASPDEIAGQTTQPSTFPASSTAPASSIGPVTSTAPAPSIAAAETPDQSLVVDSTPPTTESSQAEIAASPLDDIDLEILNVDAQTDDESDGAPSRN
;
A
#
# COMPACT_ATOMS: atom_id res chain seq x y z
N MET A 1 -14.94 2.60 -45.09
CA MET A 1 -15.94 2.56 -44.01
C MET A 1 -15.45 3.28 -42.74
N PRO A 2 -15.12 4.59 -42.78
CA PRO A 2 -14.55 5.31 -41.63
C PRO A 2 -15.46 5.32 -40.39
N ALA A 3 -16.77 5.48 -40.58
CA ALA A 3 -17.75 5.51 -39.48
C ALA A 3 -17.71 4.25 -38.58
N PHE A 4 -17.50 3.06 -39.16
CA PHE A 4 -17.38 1.82 -38.39
C PHE A 4 -16.14 1.83 -37.48
N TYR A 5 -15.00 2.30 -37.98
CA TYR A 5 -13.77 2.39 -37.19
C TYR A 5 -13.89 3.41 -36.05
N ALA A 6 -14.53 4.56 -36.28
CA ALA A 6 -14.78 5.53 -35.21
C ALA A 6 -15.70 4.93 -34.11
N ILE A 7 -16.77 4.23 -34.47
CA ILE A 7 -17.64 3.55 -33.49
C ILE A 7 -16.87 2.44 -32.74
N ALA A 8 -16.01 1.69 -33.42
CA ALA A 8 -15.17 0.67 -32.78
C ALA A 8 -14.18 1.30 -31.76
N LEU A 9 -13.57 2.45 -32.10
CA LEU A 9 -12.68 3.19 -31.19
C LEU A 9 -13.44 3.83 -30.01
N LEU A 10 -14.70 4.25 -30.21
CA LEU A 10 -15.59 4.67 -29.12
C LEU A 10 -15.83 3.53 -28.11
N VAL A 11 -16.08 2.31 -28.58
CA VAL A 11 -16.23 1.14 -27.70
C VAL A 11 -14.89 0.79 -27.03
N ALA A 12 -13.78 0.82 -27.77
CA ALA A 12 -12.44 0.56 -27.25
C ALA A 12 -12.02 1.56 -26.16
N PHE A 13 -12.38 2.84 -26.30
CA PHE A 13 -12.16 3.86 -25.28
C PHE A 13 -12.78 3.45 -23.93
N TYR A 14 -14.08 3.11 -23.91
CA TYR A 14 -14.74 2.72 -22.66
C TYR A 14 -14.25 1.37 -22.12
N ALA A 15 -13.86 0.45 -23.00
CA ALA A 15 -13.22 -0.80 -22.59
C ALA A 15 -11.86 -0.56 -21.89
N LEU A 16 -11.03 0.34 -22.41
CA LEU A 16 -9.75 0.72 -21.79
C LEU A 16 -9.94 1.45 -20.45
N ILE A 17 -10.90 2.39 -20.38
CA ILE A 17 -11.27 3.06 -19.12
C ILE A 17 -11.78 2.06 -18.07
N ALA A 18 -12.58 1.07 -18.46
CA ALA A 18 -13.01 0.00 -17.56
C ALA A 18 -11.84 -0.90 -17.13
N ALA A 19 -10.92 -1.21 -18.05
CA ALA A 19 -9.74 -2.04 -17.78
C ALA A 19 -8.75 -1.37 -16.81
N GLU A 20 -8.56 -0.04 -16.86
CA GLU A 20 -7.76 0.70 -15.85
C GLU A 20 -8.30 0.53 -14.42
N ILE A 21 -9.62 0.37 -14.24
CA ILE A 21 -10.22 0.14 -12.91
C ILE A 21 -10.03 -1.31 -12.43
N LEU A 22 -9.93 -2.27 -13.36
CA LEU A 22 -9.64 -3.67 -13.04
C LEU A 22 -8.14 -3.90 -12.77
N ILE A 23 -7.30 -3.19 -13.53
CA ILE A 23 -5.84 -3.26 -13.51
C ILE A 23 -5.33 -1.82 -13.31
N PRO A 24 -5.17 -1.35 -12.06
CA PRO A 24 -4.71 0.01 -11.78
C PRO A 24 -3.26 0.17 -12.24
N SER A 25 -3.10 0.64 -13.48
CA SER A 25 -1.82 0.74 -14.19
C SER A 25 -1.06 2.03 -13.89
N GLY A 26 -1.65 2.90 -13.06
CA GLY A 26 -1.16 4.26 -12.83
C GLY A 26 -1.61 5.25 -13.89
N GLY A 27 -2.64 4.92 -14.69
CA GLY A 27 -3.18 5.80 -15.73
C GLY A 27 -2.62 5.54 -17.15
N ILE A 28 -1.86 4.48 -17.37
CA ILE A 28 -1.31 4.14 -18.70
C ILE A 28 -2.44 3.71 -19.66
N LEU A 29 -3.40 2.90 -19.19
CA LEU A 29 -4.57 2.54 -19.99
C LEU A 29 -5.50 3.76 -20.16
N GLY A 30 -5.60 4.63 -19.15
CA GLY A 30 -6.32 5.90 -19.22
C GLY A 30 -5.75 6.87 -20.27
N LEU A 31 -4.42 7.01 -20.33
CA LEU A 31 -3.74 7.81 -21.35
C LEU A 31 -3.92 7.19 -22.75
N THR A 32 -3.80 5.87 -22.85
CA THR A 32 -4.06 5.13 -24.09
C THR A 32 -5.50 5.31 -24.56
N ALA A 33 -6.47 5.28 -23.64
CA ALA A 33 -7.88 5.58 -23.92
C ALA A 33 -8.03 7.00 -24.46
N ALA A 34 -7.42 8.01 -23.83
CA ALA A 34 -7.49 9.40 -24.31
C ALA A 34 -7.01 9.54 -25.77
N VAL A 35 -5.88 8.91 -26.13
CA VAL A 35 -5.38 8.86 -27.52
C VAL A 35 -6.40 8.19 -28.45
N VAL A 36 -6.90 7.00 -28.08
CA VAL A 36 -7.94 6.26 -28.84
C VAL A 36 -9.21 7.11 -29.04
N GLY A 37 -9.62 7.89 -28.04
CA GLY A 37 -10.77 8.79 -28.12
C GLY A 37 -10.55 9.95 -29.08
N VAL A 38 -9.37 10.58 -29.06
CA VAL A 38 -9.01 11.64 -30.02
C VAL A 38 -8.94 11.08 -31.44
N THR A 39 -8.33 9.90 -31.65
CA THR A 39 -8.31 9.22 -32.96
C THR A 39 -9.72 8.89 -33.45
N SER A 40 -10.63 8.47 -32.56
CA SER A 40 -12.04 8.22 -32.88
C SER A 40 -12.74 9.47 -33.44
N ILE A 41 -12.55 10.63 -32.79
CA ILE A 41 -13.14 11.90 -33.23
C ILE A 41 -12.56 12.32 -34.59
N ILE A 42 -11.24 12.22 -34.78
CA ILE A 42 -10.58 12.56 -36.05
C ILE A 42 -11.12 11.69 -37.20
N ILE A 43 -11.23 10.37 -37.01
CA ILE A 43 -11.81 9.46 -38.01
C ILE A 43 -13.31 9.74 -38.22
N GLY A 44 -14.03 10.17 -37.20
CA GLY A 44 -15.39 10.69 -37.34
C GLY A 44 -15.46 11.91 -38.27
N CYS A 45 -14.58 12.89 -38.07
CA CYS A 45 -14.48 14.08 -38.93
C CYS A 45 -14.16 13.74 -40.39
N THR A 46 -13.34 12.72 -40.68
CA THR A 46 -13.06 12.29 -42.07
C THR A 46 -14.26 11.61 -42.75
N TYR A 47 -15.26 11.15 -41.99
CA TYR A 47 -16.55 10.73 -42.54
C TYR A 47 -17.50 11.91 -42.74
N SER A 48 -17.67 12.74 -41.72
CA SER A 48 -18.47 13.97 -41.75
C SER A 48 -18.21 14.80 -40.50
N ILE A 49 -18.15 16.13 -40.64
CA ILE A 49 -18.03 17.05 -39.50
C ILE A 49 -19.14 16.84 -38.45
N THR A 50 -20.36 16.52 -38.90
CA THR A 50 -21.50 16.22 -38.02
C THR A 50 -21.26 14.95 -37.19
N MET A 51 -20.60 13.94 -37.75
CA MET A 51 -20.24 12.72 -37.00
C MET A 51 -19.17 13.00 -35.96
N GLY A 52 -18.09 13.71 -36.35
CA GLY A 52 -17.03 14.11 -35.42
C GLY A 52 -17.55 14.93 -34.25
N MET A 53 -18.40 15.93 -34.53
CA MET A 53 -19.09 16.72 -33.50
C MET A 53 -20.00 15.86 -32.61
N THR A 54 -20.74 14.90 -33.19
CA THR A 54 -21.58 13.98 -32.42
C THR A 54 -20.75 13.12 -31.47
N LEU A 55 -19.62 12.57 -31.93
CA LEU A 55 -18.70 11.80 -31.09
C LEU A 55 -18.11 12.67 -29.97
N LEU A 56 -17.69 13.90 -30.26
CA LEU A 56 -17.19 14.85 -29.27
C LEU A 56 -18.23 15.13 -28.18
N LEU A 57 -19.48 15.40 -28.56
CA LEU A 57 -20.59 15.60 -27.60
C LEU A 57 -20.86 14.34 -26.77
N VAL A 58 -20.83 13.16 -27.40
CA VAL A 58 -20.97 11.88 -26.68
C VAL A 58 -19.86 11.75 -25.64
N TYR A 59 -18.58 11.86 -26.01
CA TYR A 59 -17.46 11.79 -25.07
C TYR A 59 -17.59 12.80 -23.93
N LEU A 60 -17.95 14.05 -24.23
CA LEU A 60 -18.06 15.12 -23.24
C LEU A 60 -19.17 14.84 -22.20
N ILE A 61 -20.28 14.22 -22.61
CA ILE A 61 -21.41 13.91 -21.73
C ILE A 61 -21.20 12.57 -21.00
N THR A 62 -20.83 11.50 -21.70
CA THR A 62 -20.81 10.15 -21.12
C THR A 62 -19.53 9.83 -20.38
N THR A 63 -18.39 10.44 -20.70
CA THR A 63 -17.13 10.22 -19.94
C THR A 63 -17.24 10.60 -18.47
N PRO A 64 -17.71 11.81 -18.06
CA PRO A 64 -17.88 12.12 -16.64
C PRO A 64 -18.94 11.26 -15.96
N ILE A 65 -20.00 10.85 -16.67
CA ILE A 65 -21.02 9.94 -16.13
C ILE A 65 -20.42 8.56 -15.85
N VAL A 66 -19.71 7.98 -16.82
CA VAL A 66 -19.00 6.70 -16.66
C VAL A 66 -17.97 6.78 -15.55
N PHE A 67 -17.17 7.85 -15.49
CA PHE A 67 -16.18 8.06 -14.44
C PHE A 67 -16.80 8.16 -13.04
N ALA A 68 -17.92 8.89 -12.89
CA ALA A 68 -18.66 8.96 -11.64
C ALA A 68 -19.29 7.62 -11.22
N ILE A 69 -19.81 6.84 -12.18
CA ILE A 69 -20.29 5.47 -11.93
C ILE A 69 -19.13 4.58 -11.50
N LEU A 70 -17.98 4.64 -12.17
CA LEU A 70 -16.79 3.87 -11.83
C LEU A 70 -16.28 4.17 -10.41
N ILE A 71 -16.16 5.45 -10.03
CA ILE A 71 -15.80 5.85 -8.66
C ILE A 71 -16.81 5.31 -7.64
N ARG A 72 -18.12 5.40 -7.93
CA ARG A 72 -19.17 4.91 -7.04
C ARG A 72 -19.21 3.38 -6.93
N LEU A 73 -18.83 2.67 -8.00
CA LEU A 73 -18.79 1.21 -8.05
C LEU A 73 -17.48 0.65 -7.49
N TRP A 74 -16.38 1.40 -7.54
CA TRP A 74 -15.06 1.03 -7.00
C TRP A 74 -15.10 0.43 -5.57
N PRO A 75 -15.78 1.01 -4.56
CA PRO A 75 -15.88 0.41 -3.22
C PRO A 75 -16.65 -0.92 -3.14
N THR A 76 -17.28 -1.36 -4.22
CA THR A 76 -17.94 -2.69 -4.33
C THR A 76 -17.08 -3.74 -5.02
N THR A 77 -16.01 -3.33 -5.71
CA THR A 77 -15.07 -4.26 -6.37
C THR A 77 -14.10 -4.87 -5.34
N ARG A 78 -13.58 -6.08 -5.62
CA ARG A 78 -12.64 -6.78 -4.72
C ARG A 78 -11.41 -5.91 -4.37
N ILE A 79 -10.85 -5.20 -5.35
CA ILE A 79 -9.69 -4.32 -5.17
C ILE A 79 -10.04 -3.15 -4.23
N GLY A 80 -11.12 -2.42 -4.50
CA GLY A 80 -11.54 -1.30 -3.64
C GLY A 80 -11.89 -1.75 -2.21
N ARG A 81 -12.48 -2.94 -2.04
CA ARG A 81 -12.80 -3.52 -0.72
C ARG A 81 -11.54 -3.91 0.08
N GLN A 82 -10.53 -4.46 -0.61
CA GLN A 82 -9.22 -4.81 -0.05
C GLN A 82 -8.38 -3.56 0.29
N MET A 83 -8.39 -2.51 -0.54
CA MET A 83 -7.71 -1.24 -0.24
C MET A 83 -8.39 -0.45 0.88
N LEU A 84 -9.72 -0.55 1.03
CA LEU A 84 -10.48 0.19 2.04
C LEU A 84 -10.64 -0.58 3.37
N ASN A 85 -9.95 -1.72 3.52
CA ASN A 85 -9.89 -2.55 4.74
C ASN A 85 -11.26 -3.01 5.31
N ARG A 86 -12.34 -2.92 4.51
CA ARG A 86 -13.72 -3.20 4.94
C ARG A 86 -13.97 -4.68 5.25
N ASP A 87 -13.12 -5.56 4.75
CA ASP A 87 -13.15 -6.98 5.11
C ASP A 87 -12.88 -7.25 6.60
N THR A 88 -12.25 -6.33 7.33
CA THR A 88 -12.03 -6.47 8.78
C THR A 88 -13.25 -6.15 9.64
N LEU A 89 -14.33 -5.60 9.07
CA LEU A 89 -15.53 -5.18 9.82
C LEU A 89 -16.77 -6.05 9.57
N GLN A 90 -16.74 -6.96 8.58
CA GLN A 90 -17.91 -7.76 8.18
C GLN A 90 -17.59 -9.20 7.75
N SER A 91 -16.35 -9.68 7.97
CA SER A 91 -15.93 -11.05 7.60
C SER A 91 -15.69 -11.95 8.81
N ASP A 92 -16.64 -11.97 9.76
CA ASP A 92 -16.76 -13.10 10.68
C ASP A 92 -17.06 -14.37 9.86
N THR A 93 -16.03 -15.21 9.64
CA THR A 93 -16.09 -16.69 9.48
C THR A 93 -14.80 -17.26 8.85
N THR A 94 -14.07 -16.54 7.99
CA THR A 94 -13.06 -17.16 7.08
C THR A 94 -11.61 -16.67 7.20
N LEU A 95 -11.25 -15.91 8.25
CA LEU A 95 -9.85 -15.67 8.60
C LEU A 95 -9.48 -16.59 9.77
N PRO A 96 -8.29 -17.23 9.78
CA PRO A 96 -7.82 -17.94 10.96
C PRO A 96 -7.78 -16.94 12.14
N PRO A 97 -8.25 -17.34 13.34
CA PRO A 97 -8.30 -16.41 14.47
C PRO A 97 -6.91 -15.85 14.72
N ALA A 98 -6.84 -14.53 14.94
CA ALA A 98 -5.58 -13.90 15.29
C ALA A 98 -5.03 -14.59 16.54
N THR A 99 -3.80 -15.08 16.44
CA THR A 99 -3.23 -16.04 17.38
C THR A 99 -1.89 -15.54 17.88
N THR A 100 -1.66 -15.66 19.17
CA THR A 100 -0.40 -15.36 19.86
C THR A 100 0.73 -16.24 19.28
N LEU A 101 1.99 -15.81 19.43
CA LEU A 101 3.17 -16.57 19.03
C LEU A 101 3.15 -18.05 19.48
N ASP A 102 2.51 -18.35 20.61
CA ASP A 102 2.43 -19.67 21.24
C ASP A 102 1.18 -20.50 20.86
N GLY A 103 0.31 -20.00 19.96
CA GLY A 103 -0.89 -20.72 19.51
C GLY A 103 -2.22 -20.35 20.21
N THR A 104 -2.19 -19.50 21.25
CA THR A 104 -3.40 -19.02 21.95
C THR A 104 -4.20 -18.01 21.12
N PRO A 105 -5.51 -18.17 20.88
CA PRO A 105 -6.29 -17.20 20.12
C PRO A 105 -6.51 -15.90 20.91
N LEU A 106 -6.23 -14.73 20.30
CA LEU A 106 -6.30 -13.41 20.93
C LEU A 106 -7.68 -13.06 21.50
N ILE A 107 -8.74 -13.73 21.05
CA ILE A 107 -10.11 -13.53 21.55
C ILE A 107 -10.25 -13.95 23.02
N GLU A 108 -9.48 -14.95 23.48
CA GLU A 108 -9.49 -15.42 24.87
C GLU A 108 -8.83 -14.45 25.86
N LEU A 109 -8.05 -13.49 25.33
CA LEU A 109 -7.40 -12.43 26.11
C LEU A 109 -8.33 -11.22 26.34
N VAL A 110 -9.49 -11.15 25.66
CA VAL A 110 -10.46 -10.06 25.84
C VAL A 110 -11.03 -10.08 27.26
N GLY A 111 -11.09 -8.92 27.90
CA GLY A 111 -11.51 -8.76 29.30
C GLY A 111 -10.40 -9.01 30.33
N ARG A 112 -9.23 -9.52 29.93
CA ARG A 112 -8.08 -9.73 30.83
C ARG A 112 -7.26 -8.46 31.01
N ILE A 113 -6.51 -8.38 32.11
CA ILE A 113 -5.53 -7.31 32.33
C ILE A 113 -4.14 -7.81 31.93
N GLY A 114 -3.38 -6.92 31.29
CA GLY A 114 -1.96 -7.07 31.05
C GLY A 114 -1.18 -5.83 31.45
N VAL A 115 0.09 -5.80 31.06
CA VAL A 115 1.01 -4.68 31.31
C VAL A 115 1.58 -4.20 29.97
N ALA A 116 1.58 -2.89 29.75
CA ALA A 116 2.25 -2.29 28.59
C ALA A 116 3.77 -2.55 28.67
N MET A 117 4.36 -3.16 27.64
CA MET A 117 5.82 -3.39 27.57
C MET A 117 6.55 -2.22 26.88
N SER A 118 5.83 -1.43 26.09
CA SER A 118 6.31 -0.18 25.47
C SER A 118 5.25 0.91 25.64
N ASN A 119 5.63 2.17 25.41
CA ASN A 119 4.66 3.24 25.25
C ASN A 119 3.75 2.94 24.05
N LEU A 120 2.43 3.10 24.21
CA LEU A 120 1.41 2.86 23.19
C LEU A 120 1.00 4.21 22.60
N LEU A 121 1.56 4.53 21.42
CA LEU A 121 1.44 5.84 20.77
C LEU A 121 1.10 5.76 19.25
N PRO A 122 -0.09 5.25 18.86
CA PRO A 122 -1.05 4.50 19.66
C PRO A 122 -0.69 3.00 19.73
N SER A 123 0.23 2.51 18.90
CA SER A 123 0.63 1.10 18.85
C SER A 123 1.86 0.79 19.70
N GLY A 124 1.97 -0.44 20.16
CA GLY A 124 3.16 -1.00 20.81
C GLY A 124 2.92 -2.42 21.31
N GLN A 125 3.70 -2.89 22.28
CA GLN A 125 3.59 -4.25 22.82
C GLN A 125 2.99 -4.26 24.23
N VAL A 126 2.18 -5.29 24.51
CA VAL A 126 1.64 -5.59 25.84
C VAL A 126 1.97 -7.03 26.23
N LYS A 127 1.96 -7.31 27.53
CA LYS A 127 2.06 -8.65 28.10
C LYS A 127 0.76 -9.01 28.82
N VAL A 128 0.03 -10.02 28.33
CA VAL A 128 -1.24 -10.52 28.89
C VAL A 128 -1.07 -12.02 29.14
N ASP A 129 -1.44 -12.52 30.33
CA ASP A 129 -1.25 -13.93 30.74
C ASP A 129 0.15 -14.53 30.53
N GLY A 130 1.19 -13.69 30.50
CA GLY A 130 2.55 -14.14 30.19
C GLY A 130 2.97 -13.95 28.73
N HIS A 131 2.02 -13.90 27.81
CA HIS A 131 2.23 -13.76 26.38
C HIS A 131 2.52 -12.32 25.96
N LYS A 132 3.50 -12.13 25.07
CA LYS A 132 3.76 -10.83 24.42
C LYS A 132 2.94 -10.72 23.14
N THR A 133 2.20 -9.62 22.99
CA THR A 133 1.30 -9.41 21.84
C THR A 133 1.28 -7.93 21.45
N ASP A 134 1.10 -7.67 20.17
CA ASP A 134 0.88 -6.32 19.63
C ASP A 134 -0.47 -5.76 20.10
N ALA A 135 -0.45 -4.50 20.54
CA ALA A 135 -1.65 -3.77 20.95
C ALA A 135 -1.70 -2.35 20.38
N VAL A 136 -2.91 -1.79 20.41
CA VAL A 136 -3.21 -0.41 20.07
C VAL A 136 -4.03 0.20 21.20
N SER A 137 -3.59 1.33 21.75
CA SER A 137 -4.34 2.05 22.78
C SER A 137 -5.60 2.69 22.19
N THR A 138 -6.68 2.66 22.97
CA THR A 138 -7.96 3.28 22.62
C THR A 138 -8.03 4.66 23.26
N GLY A 139 -7.94 5.71 22.44
CA GLY A 139 -8.02 7.10 22.91
C GLY A 139 -6.66 7.69 23.28
N LEU A 140 -6.24 7.50 24.53
CA LEU A 140 -5.06 8.18 25.08
C LEU A 140 -3.76 7.37 24.93
N PRO A 141 -2.59 8.05 24.97
CA PRO A 141 -1.31 7.41 25.23
C PRO A 141 -1.33 6.53 26.49
N ILE A 142 -0.55 5.46 26.48
CA ILE A 142 -0.33 4.60 27.65
C ILE A 142 1.18 4.36 27.78
N ASP A 143 1.74 4.68 28.95
CA ASP A 143 3.17 4.51 29.21
C ASP A 143 3.52 3.05 29.54
N ALA A 144 4.75 2.64 29.21
CA ALA A 144 5.30 1.34 29.59
C ALA A 144 5.20 1.10 31.10
N GLY A 145 4.88 -0.13 31.49
CA GLY A 145 4.61 -0.53 32.87
C GLY A 145 3.17 -0.29 33.35
N THR A 146 2.33 0.43 32.58
CA THR A 146 0.93 0.68 32.96
C THR A 146 0.07 -0.58 32.79
N HIS A 147 -0.84 -0.82 33.73
CA HIS A 147 -1.84 -1.89 33.62
C HIS A 147 -2.91 -1.54 32.58
N VAL A 148 -3.18 -2.48 31.68
CA VAL A 148 -4.10 -2.29 30.56
C VAL A 148 -5.15 -3.39 30.51
N MET A 149 -6.39 -3.02 30.23
CA MET A 149 -7.48 -3.98 29.99
C MET A 149 -7.70 -4.17 28.49
N VAL A 150 -7.80 -5.41 28.06
CA VAL A 150 -8.11 -5.76 26.66
C VAL A 150 -9.61 -5.56 26.42
N VAL A 151 -9.97 -4.65 25.51
CA VAL A 151 -11.36 -4.29 25.19
C VAL A 151 -11.92 -5.16 24.07
N ARG A 152 -11.12 -5.42 23.02
CA ARG A 152 -11.48 -6.24 21.86
C ARG A 152 -10.25 -6.57 21.02
N VAL A 153 -10.36 -7.51 20.09
CA VAL A 153 -9.37 -7.74 19.02
C VAL A 153 -9.81 -6.96 17.78
N ASN A 154 -8.87 -6.33 17.06
CA ASN A 154 -9.14 -5.70 15.76
C ASN A 154 -7.93 -5.83 14.84
N ALA A 155 -8.15 -6.27 13.59
CA ALA A 155 -7.11 -6.43 12.57
C ALA A 155 -5.84 -7.18 13.06
N GLY A 156 -6.02 -8.21 13.89
CA GLY A 156 -4.92 -9.01 14.44
C GLY A 156 -4.18 -8.42 15.64
N LYS A 157 -4.61 -7.25 16.17
CA LYS A 157 -4.01 -6.61 17.36
C LYS A 157 -5.02 -6.46 18.48
N LEU A 158 -4.53 -6.44 19.72
CA LEU A 158 -5.37 -6.17 20.89
C LEU A 158 -5.67 -4.66 20.99
N GLN A 159 -6.95 -4.27 21.04
CA GLN A 159 -7.31 -2.92 21.44
C GLN A 159 -7.43 -2.85 22.95
N VAL A 160 -6.63 -1.97 23.56
CA VAL A 160 -6.49 -1.87 25.01
C VAL A 160 -6.82 -0.46 25.51
N ARG A 161 -7.21 -0.36 26.77
CA ARG A 161 -7.27 0.92 27.51
C ARG A 161 -6.52 0.78 28.84
N GLN A 162 -6.25 1.89 29.51
CA GLN A 162 -5.78 1.84 30.90
C GLN A 162 -6.84 1.12 31.76
N ALA A 163 -6.40 0.20 32.62
CA ALA A 163 -7.27 -0.51 33.55
C ALA A 163 -7.63 0.41 34.73
N SER A 164 -8.87 0.33 35.24
CA SER A 164 -9.25 1.05 36.45
C SER A 164 -8.73 0.34 37.71
N PRO A 165 -8.58 1.03 38.85
CA PRO A 165 -8.14 0.41 40.10
C PRO A 165 -9.01 -0.78 40.55
N ASP A 166 -10.32 -0.68 40.34
CA ASP A 166 -11.29 -1.71 40.71
C ASP A 166 -11.12 -2.99 39.88
N GLU A 167 -10.77 -2.85 38.60
CA GLU A 167 -10.53 -3.97 37.68
C GLU A 167 -9.25 -4.73 38.05
N ILE A 168 -8.21 -4.02 38.50
CA ILE A 168 -6.95 -4.59 38.99
C ILE A 168 -7.18 -5.36 40.30
N ALA A 169 -8.00 -4.82 41.21
CA ALA A 169 -8.37 -5.50 42.46
C ALA A 169 -9.24 -6.75 42.20
N GLY A 170 -10.18 -6.68 41.25
CA GLY A 170 -11.11 -7.77 40.92
C GLY A 170 -10.42 -9.06 40.50
N GLN A 171 -9.31 -8.99 39.73
CA GLN A 171 -8.59 -10.18 39.26
C GLN A 171 -7.71 -10.83 40.34
N THR A 172 -7.39 -10.13 41.43
CA THR A 172 -6.63 -10.70 42.56
C THR A 172 -7.53 -11.56 43.48
N THR A 173 -8.85 -11.50 43.32
CA THR A 173 -9.83 -12.10 44.24
C THR A 173 -10.45 -13.41 43.71
N GLN A 174 -9.91 -14.00 42.63
CA GLN A 174 -10.30 -15.35 42.24
C GLN A 174 -9.64 -16.36 43.20
N PRO A 175 -10.40 -17.13 43.99
CA PRO A 175 -9.83 -17.95 45.05
C PRO A 175 -9.03 -19.11 44.47
N SER A 176 -7.71 -19.04 44.63
CA SER A 176 -6.78 -20.14 44.45
C SER A 176 -7.15 -21.27 45.41
N THR A 177 -7.99 -22.21 44.98
CA THR A 177 -8.36 -23.40 45.75
C THR A 177 -7.20 -24.39 45.82
N PHE A 178 -6.13 -24.00 46.51
CA PHE A 178 -5.13 -24.91 47.04
C PHE A 178 -5.68 -25.47 48.36
N PRO A 179 -6.05 -26.75 48.45
CA PRO A 179 -6.40 -27.35 49.72
C PRO A 179 -5.14 -27.39 50.59
N ALA A 180 -5.15 -26.63 51.68
CA ALA A 180 -4.07 -26.63 52.65
C ALA A 180 -4.10 -27.93 53.47
N SER A 181 -3.12 -28.79 53.24
CA SER A 181 -2.74 -29.86 54.16
C SER A 181 -1.26 -30.16 53.96
N SER A 182 -0.40 -30.31 54.95
CA SER A 182 -0.38 -30.08 56.40
C SER A 182 0.98 -30.64 56.85
N THR A 183 1.55 -30.16 57.97
CA THR A 183 2.59 -30.84 58.76
C THR A 183 4.04 -30.87 58.22
N ALA A 184 4.90 -30.06 58.82
CA ALA A 184 6.36 -30.28 58.90
C ALA A 184 6.68 -31.26 60.07
N PRO A 185 7.91 -31.84 60.22
CA PRO A 185 9.01 -31.05 60.81
C PRO A 185 10.48 -31.46 60.47
N ALA A 186 11.38 -30.49 60.68
CA ALA A 186 12.73 -30.57 61.30
C ALA A 186 13.91 -31.43 60.74
N SER A 187 15.09 -30.76 60.79
CA SER A 187 16.46 -31.30 61.05
C SER A 187 17.18 -32.19 60.03
N SER A 188 18.31 -31.68 59.49
CA SER A 188 19.66 -32.07 59.98
C SER A 188 20.81 -31.30 59.29
N ILE A 189 21.96 -31.28 59.96
CA ILE A 189 23.17 -30.48 59.67
C ILE A 189 24.13 -31.21 58.70
N GLY A 190 24.87 -30.47 57.87
CA GLY A 190 26.08 -31.00 57.21
C GLY A 190 26.75 -30.02 56.22
N PRO A 191 28.02 -29.60 56.41
CA PRO A 191 28.75 -28.75 55.49
C PRO A 191 29.60 -29.56 54.50
N VAL A 192 29.83 -29.04 53.29
CA VAL A 192 30.86 -29.56 52.37
C VAL A 192 31.54 -28.43 51.61
N THR A 193 32.84 -28.31 51.84
CA THR A 193 33.79 -27.45 51.12
C THR A 193 34.49 -28.29 50.05
N SER A 194 34.43 -27.88 48.78
CA SER A 194 35.51 -28.12 47.78
C SER A 194 35.26 -27.29 46.52
N THR A 195 36.13 -26.36 46.14
CA THR A 195 37.47 -26.53 45.50
C THR A 195 37.35 -26.43 43.98
N ALA A 196 37.80 -25.29 43.44
CA ALA A 196 38.12 -25.13 42.01
C ALA A 196 39.43 -25.90 41.68
N PRO A 197 39.70 -26.24 40.40
CA PRO A 197 40.55 -25.32 39.64
C PRO A 197 40.32 -25.26 38.11
N ALA A 198 40.71 -24.12 37.52
CA ALA A 198 41.40 -24.05 36.21
C ALA A 198 42.93 -23.92 36.52
N PRO A 199 43.91 -24.26 35.64
CA PRO A 199 44.02 -23.73 34.27
C PRO A 199 44.80 -24.60 33.23
N SER A 200 44.88 -24.11 31.97
CA SER A 200 45.93 -24.32 30.93
C SER A 200 45.38 -23.75 29.60
N ILE A 201 45.99 -22.84 28.81
CA ILE A 201 47.36 -22.34 28.56
C ILE A 201 48.32 -23.27 27.81
N ALA A 202 48.21 -23.28 26.47
CA ALA A 202 49.30 -23.29 25.46
C ALA A 202 48.62 -23.11 24.07
N ALA A 203 48.88 -22.08 23.25
CA ALA A 203 50.11 -21.57 22.64
C ALA A 203 50.47 -22.24 21.28
N ALA A 204 50.37 -21.44 20.21
CA ALA A 204 51.25 -21.38 19.04
C ALA A 204 51.13 -22.52 17.97
N GLU A 205 51.45 -22.36 16.67
CA GLU A 205 52.10 -21.29 15.88
C GLU A 205 51.46 -21.10 14.48
N THR A 206 51.73 -19.93 13.87
CA THR A 206 51.73 -19.63 12.42
C THR A 206 53.22 -19.38 12.08
N PRO A 207 53.84 -19.82 10.95
CA PRO A 207 53.39 -19.73 9.54
C PRO A 207 53.70 -21.03 8.73
N ASP A 208 53.92 -21.12 7.40
CA ASP A 208 54.08 -20.12 6.32
C ASP A 208 53.83 -20.62 4.86
N GLN A 209 53.61 -19.65 3.98
CA GLN A 209 53.93 -19.49 2.53
C GLN A 209 53.87 -20.59 1.44
N SER A 210 53.63 -20.05 0.22
CA SER A 210 53.83 -20.60 -1.14
C SER A 210 52.68 -21.44 -1.74
N LEU A 211 52.34 -21.34 -3.03
CA LEU A 211 53.10 -20.85 -4.20
C LEU A 211 52.16 -20.43 -5.39
N VAL A 212 52.64 -19.58 -6.32
CA VAL A 212 52.10 -19.26 -7.68
C VAL A 212 50.71 -18.58 -7.73
N VAL A 213 50.51 -17.28 -8.04
CA VAL A 213 50.82 -16.48 -9.26
C VAL A 213 50.03 -16.90 -10.52
N ASP A 214 49.03 -16.11 -10.93
CA ASP A 214 48.99 -15.62 -12.31
C ASP A 214 48.20 -14.30 -12.43
N SER A 215 48.26 -13.67 -13.60
CA SER A 215 48.39 -12.22 -13.72
C SER A 215 47.64 -11.69 -14.95
N THR A 216 46.90 -10.60 -14.75
CA THR A 216 46.55 -9.61 -15.80
C THR A 216 45.50 -10.04 -16.86
N PRO A 217 44.50 -9.20 -17.17
CA PRO A 217 43.59 -9.40 -18.30
C PRO A 217 44.16 -8.81 -19.60
N PRO A 218 43.63 -9.20 -20.78
CA PRO A 218 43.73 -8.38 -21.98
C PRO A 218 42.38 -7.95 -22.59
N THR A 219 42.39 -6.67 -22.96
CA THR A 219 41.52 -5.88 -23.85
C THR A 219 41.37 -6.46 -25.27
N THR A 220 40.71 -5.69 -26.18
CA THR A 220 40.84 -5.69 -27.67
C THR A 220 39.71 -6.49 -28.38
N GLU A 221 38.95 -6.01 -29.38
CA GLU A 221 38.80 -4.75 -30.16
C GLU A 221 37.30 -4.60 -30.55
N SER A 222 36.68 -3.42 -30.70
CA SER A 222 36.80 -2.37 -31.74
C SER A 222 36.25 -2.73 -33.13
N SER A 223 35.14 -2.06 -33.52
CA SER A 223 34.68 -1.76 -34.90
C SER A 223 33.44 -0.85 -34.77
N GLN A 224 33.61 0.47 -34.80
CA GLN A 224 33.48 1.32 -36.00
C GLN A 224 32.13 1.24 -36.73
N ALA A 225 31.29 2.25 -36.47
CA ALA A 225 30.25 2.73 -37.36
C ALA A 225 30.07 4.25 -37.15
N GLU A 226 31.10 5.00 -37.54
CA GLU A 226 31.06 6.46 -37.67
C GLU A 226 30.31 6.82 -38.95
N ILE A 227 29.11 7.40 -38.85
CA ILE A 227 28.48 8.14 -39.95
C ILE A 227 27.87 9.44 -39.43
N ALA A 228 28.59 10.53 -39.71
CA ALA A 228 28.15 11.88 -40.04
C ALA A 228 26.95 12.48 -39.28
N ALA A 229 27.25 13.52 -38.50
CA ALA A 229 26.38 14.69 -38.45
C ALA A 229 26.41 15.41 -39.81
N SER A 230 25.27 15.96 -40.25
CA SER A 230 25.26 17.13 -41.12
C SER A 230 23.93 17.92 -41.01
N PRO A 231 23.96 19.25 -41.13
CA PRO A 231 22.79 20.12 -41.00
C PRO A 231 22.18 20.49 -42.36
N LEU A 232 20.86 20.61 -42.38
CA LEU A 232 20.02 21.32 -43.35
C LEU A 232 18.78 21.72 -42.52
N ASP A 233 18.47 22.99 -42.21
CA ASP A 233 18.39 24.20 -43.05
C ASP A 233 17.57 23.99 -44.33
N ASP A 234 16.73 24.97 -44.65
CA ASP A 234 15.71 24.97 -45.72
C ASP A 234 14.47 24.07 -45.51
N ILE A 235 13.50 24.58 -44.72
CA ILE A 235 12.09 24.54 -45.14
C ILE A 235 11.54 25.97 -45.11
N ASP A 236 11.07 26.40 -46.29
CA ASP A 236 10.68 27.75 -46.65
C ASP A 236 9.68 28.41 -45.70
N LEU A 237 10.01 29.64 -45.29
CA LEU A 237 9.10 30.57 -44.61
C LEU A 237 8.20 31.35 -45.60
N GLU A 238 8.01 30.82 -46.82
CA GLU A 238 7.39 31.49 -47.98
C GLU A 238 5.89 31.14 -48.17
N ILE A 239 5.11 31.09 -47.09
CA ILE A 239 3.62 31.17 -47.19
C ILE A 239 3.07 32.08 -46.07
N LEU A 240 3.65 33.25 -45.89
CA LEU A 240 3.15 34.28 -44.96
C LEU A 240 3.07 35.68 -45.60
N ASN A 241 2.70 35.72 -46.89
CA ASN A 241 2.29 36.96 -47.54
C ASN A 241 1.34 36.68 -48.73
N VAL A 242 0.05 36.47 -48.43
CA VAL A 242 -1.02 36.49 -49.44
C VAL A 242 -2.09 37.46 -48.95
N ASP A 243 -2.46 38.40 -49.84
CA ASP A 243 -3.42 39.46 -49.60
C ASP A 243 -4.78 38.97 -49.09
N ALA A 244 -5.35 39.76 -48.17
CA ALA A 244 -6.77 39.78 -47.86
C ALA A 244 -7.23 41.23 -47.63
N GLN A 245 -7.14 42.03 -48.70
CA GLN A 245 -7.90 43.27 -48.85
C GLN A 245 -8.93 43.05 -49.98
N THR A 246 -10.02 43.83 -49.95
CA THR A 246 -11.33 43.61 -50.62
C THR A 246 -12.29 42.67 -49.85
N ASP A 247 -13.60 42.94 -49.74
CA ASP A 247 -14.41 44.17 -49.90
C ASP A 247 -15.80 43.93 -49.24
N ASP A 248 -16.71 44.90 -49.35
CA ASP A 248 -18.13 44.93 -48.89
C ASP A 248 -18.39 44.92 -47.38
N GLU A 249 -19.01 45.95 -46.77
CA GLU A 249 -20.31 46.61 -47.07
C GLU A 249 -21.53 45.82 -46.57
N SER A 250 -22.00 46.14 -45.36
CA SER A 250 -23.41 46.06 -44.97
C SER A 250 -23.67 46.71 -43.61
N ASP A 251 -24.74 47.53 -43.52
CA ASP A 251 -25.42 48.05 -42.33
C ASP A 251 -24.57 48.74 -41.22
N GLY A 252 -25.03 49.78 -40.54
CA GLY A 252 -26.39 50.30 -40.43
C GLY A 252 -26.48 51.08 -39.12
N ALA A 253 -27.18 52.21 -39.12
CA ALA A 253 -27.40 53.10 -37.96
C ALA A 253 -27.93 52.33 -36.71
N PRO A 254 -27.79 52.82 -35.45
CA PRO A 254 -27.98 54.24 -35.11
C PRO A 254 -27.24 54.83 -33.86
N SER A 255 -27.17 56.16 -33.78
CA SER A 255 -27.72 56.98 -32.68
C SER A 255 -27.16 58.42 -32.63
N ARG A 256 -28.08 59.40 -32.51
CA ARG A 256 -28.11 60.52 -31.53
C ARG A 256 -26.76 61.17 -31.17
N ASN A 257 -26.57 62.47 -31.43
CA ASN A 257 -27.34 63.56 -30.80
C ASN A 257 -27.29 64.86 -31.63
#